data_AF-A0A7W9FTM6-F1
#
_entry.id   AF-A0A7W9FTM6-F1
#
_cell.length_a   1.000
_cell.length_b   1.000
_cell.length_c   1.000
_cell.angle_alpha   90.00
_cell.angle_beta   90.00
_cell.angle_gamma   90.00
#
_symmetry.space_group_name_H-M   'P 1'
#
loop_
_entity.id
_entity.type
_entity.pdbx_description
1 polymer ?
#
loop_
_entity_poly.entity_id
_entity_poly.type
_entity_poly.pdbx_seq_one_letter_code
_entity_poly.pdbx_strand_id
1 'polypeptide(L)'
;MADLHDTANAPADADAQAYLHGHMEVREQVSTYRLFLNLAKWGSLAIAVLLLFLTLWFHPGGSFMAAVIGAVVLGGVGFVALKSKPGAAH
;
A
#
# COMPACT_ATOMS: atom_id res chain seq x y z
N MET A 1 31.12 -48.89 6.61
CA MET A 1 30.60 -48.30 5.36
C MET A 1 29.98 -46.95 5.69
N ALA A 2 30.79 -45.91 5.79
CA ALA A 2 30.32 -44.56 6.03
C ALA A 2 31.23 -43.57 5.29
N ASP A 3 30.64 -42.43 4.95
CA ASP A 3 31.23 -41.22 4.37
C ASP A 3 31.34 -41.17 2.82
N LEU A 4 30.18 -41.20 2.16
CA LEU A 4 29.97 -40.30 1.03
C LEU A 4 29.83 -38.90 1.64
N HIS A 5 30.91 -38.12 1.56
CA HIS A 5 30.88 -36.69 1.83
C HIS A 5 29.60 -36.11 1.24
N ASP A 6 28.83 -35.42 2.07
CA ASP A 6 27.48 -34.91 1.81
C ASP A 6 27.49 -33.76 0.79
N THR A 7 27.96 -34.05 -0.44
CA THR A 7 28.09 -33.08 -1.53
C THR A 7 26.73 -32.61 -2.06
N ALA A 8 25.66 -33.34 -1.76
CA ALA A 8 24.30 -32.97 -2.13
C ALA A 8 23.80 -31.76 -1.32
N ASN A 9 24.26 -31.63 -0.07
CA ASN A 9 23.86 -30.57 0.85
C ASN A 9 24.87 -29.41 0.92
N ALA A 10 26.04 -29.54 0.28
CA ALA A 10 27.05 -28.50 0.18
C ALA A 10 26.54 -27.09 -0.23
N PRO A 11 25.61 -26.91 -1.20
CA PRO A 11 25.07 -25.58 -1.48
C PRO A 11 24.18 -25.07 -0.35
N ALA A 12 23.38 -25.93 0.27
CA ALA A 12 22.52 -25.57 1.39
C ALA A 12 23.33 -25.21 2.66
N ASP A 13 24.44 -25.90 2.90
CA ASP A 13 25.37 -25.60 3.99
C ASP A 13 26.14 -24.30 3.74
N ALA A 14 26.56 -24.04 2.50
CA ALA A 14 27.19 -22.77 2.11
C ALA A 14 26.23 -21.59 2.26
N ASP A 15 24.96 -21.77 1.86
CA ASP A 15 23.90 -20.79 2.05
C ASP A 15 23.64 -20.56 3.55
N ALA A 16 23.55 -21.62 4.36
CA ALA A 16 23.37 -21.53 5.81
C ALA A 16 24.50 -20.74 6.52
N GLN A 17 25.74 -20.84 6.05
CA GLN A 17 26.86 -20.06 6.60
C GLN A 17 26.91 -18.62 6.07
N ALA A 18 26.38 -18.36 4.87
CA ALA A 18 26.28 -17.02 4.30
C ALA A 18 25.07 -16.22 4.85
N TYR A 19 24.03 -16.89 5.35
CA TYR A 19 22.88 -16.24 5.97
C TYR A 19 23.21 -15.65 7.33
N LEU A 20 23.40 -14.32 7.37
CA LEU A 20 23.45 -13.55 8.61
C LEU A 20 22.05 -13.05 8.96
N HIS A 21 21.52 -13.51 10.10
CA HIS A 21 20.19 -13.10 10.57
C HIS A 21 20.07 -11.57 10.64
N GLY A 22 19.06 -11.00 9.96
CA GLY A 22 18.81 -9.56 9.95
C GLY A 22 19.63 -8.74 8.96
N HIS A 23 20.56 -9.34 8.21
CA HIS A 23 21.39 -8.65 7.20
C HIS A 23 20.86 -8.81 5.76
N MET A 24 19.67 -9.40 5.59
CA MET A 24 19.02 -9.49 4.28
C MET A 24 18.69 -8.08 3.77
N GLU A 25 18.98 -7.83 2.49
CA GLU A 25 18.55 -6.60 1.82
C GLU A 25 17.01 -6.58 1.72
N VAL A 26 16.39 -5.50 2.21
CA VAL A 26 14.93 -5.34 2.28
C VAL A 26 14.38 -4.21 1.40
N ARG A 27 15.17 -3.73 0.43
CA ARG A 27 14.82 -2.52 -0.33
C ARG A 27 13.54 -2.71 -1.13
N GLU A 28 13.37 -3.88 -1.73
CA GLU A 28 12.16 -4.19 -2.51
C GLU A 28 10.91 -4.34 -1.64
N GLN A 29 11.07 -4.90 -0.44
CA GLN A 29 10.01 -5.03 0.55
C GLN A 29 9.58 -3.64 1.06
N VAL A 30 10.53 -2.74 1.31
CA VAL A 30 10.25 -1.35 1.67
C VAL A 30 9.54 -0.61 0.53
N SER A 31 9.97 -0.81 -0.73
CA SER A 31 9.32 -0.24 -1.91
C SER A 31 7.86 -0.70 -2.03
N THR A 32 7.63 -2.01 -1.90
CA THR A 32 6.30 -2.62 -1.94
C THR A 32 5.41 -2.11 -0.80
N TYR A 33 5.95 -1.97 0.40
CA TYR A 33 5.20 -1.43 1.54
C TYR A 33 4.81 0.03 1.33
N ARG A 34 5.70 0.85 0.77
CA ARG A 34 5.38 2.25 0.40
C ARG A 34 4.29 2.32 -0.66
N LEU A 35 4.32 1.43 -1.66
CA LEU A 35 3.24 1.33 -2.65
C LEU A 35 1.91 1.00 -1.98
N PHE A 36 1.88 -0.01 -1.10
CA PHE A 36 0.68 -0.38 -0.35
C PHE A 36 0.12 0.81 0.46
N LEU A 37 0.97 1.51 1.21
CA LEU A 37 0.54 2.68 1.99
C LEU A 37 -0.04 3.79 1.10
N ASN A 38 0.57 4.04 -0.05
CA ASN A 38 0.06 5.03 -0.99
C ASN A 38 -1.30 4.61 -1.56
N LEU A 39 -1.45 3.33 -1.94
CA LEU A 39 -2.74 2.79 -2.43
C LEU A 39 -3.82 2.84 -1.35
N ALA A 40 -3.51 2.46 -0.11
CA ALA A 40 -4.46 2.52 0.99
C ALA A 40 -4.89 3.97 1.27
N LYS A 41 -3.93 4.89 1.32
CA LYS A 41 -4.17 6.32 1.59
C LYS A 41 -5.04 6.98 0.52
N TRP A 42 -4.67 6.83 -0.75
CA TRP A 42 -5.39 7.49 -1.85
C TRP A 42 -6.62 6.70 -2.30
N GLY A 43 -6.55 5.38 -2.26
CA GLY A 43 -7.65 4.49 -2.61
C GLY A 43 -8.82 4.58 -1.64
N SER A 44 -8.57 4.70 -0.33
CA SER A 44 -9.66 4.91 0.65
C SER A 44 -10.42 6.21 0.40
N LEU A 45 -9.72 7.30 0.06
CA LEU A 45 -10.36 8.56 -0.34
C LEU A 45 -11.19 8.38 -1.61
N ALA A 46 -10.65 7.71 -2.63
CA ALA A 46 -11.36 7.47 -3.88
C ALA A 46 -12.66 6.68 -3.65
N ILE A 47 -12.61 5.63 -2.82
CA ILE A 47 -13.78 4.83 -2.44
C ILE A 47 -14.79 5.69 -1.68
N ALA A 48 -14.36 6.49 -0.71
CA ALA A 48 -15.26 7.35 0.05
C ALA A 48 -15.99 8.37 -0.84
N VAL A 49 -15.26 9.02 -1.77
CA VAL A 49 -15.84 9.95 -2.75
C VAL A 49 -16.83 9.25 -3.67
N LEU A 50 -16.49 8.06 -4.16
CA LEU A 50 -17.37 7.27 -5.03
C LEU A 50 -18.64 6.86 -4.30
N LEU A 51 -18.53 6.37 -3.05
CA LEU A 51 -19.68 5.99 -2.26
C LEU A 51 -20.61 7.18 -2.01
N LEU A 52 -20.07 8.32 -1.57
CA LEU A 52 -20.86 9.54 -1.37
C LEU A 52 -21.60 9.95 -2.66
N PHE A 53 -20.89 9.96 -3.78
CA PHE A 53 -21.45 10.31 -5.08
C PHE A 53 -22.62 9.40 -5.47
N LEU A 54 -22.41 8.08 -5.40
CA LEU A 54 -23.44 7.11 -5.74
C LEU A 54 -24.63 7.19 -4.78
N THR A 55 -24.38 7.40 -3.48
CA THR A 55 -25.45 7.57 -2.49
C THR A 55 -26.29 8.81 -2.77
N LEU A 56 -25.68 9.97 -3.01
CA LEU A 56 -26.41 11.22 -3.29
C LEU A 56 -27.14 11.23 -4.62
N TRP A 57 -26.64 10.48 -5.60
CA TRP A 57 -27.31 10.35 -6.89
C TRP A 57 -28.49 9.38 -6.80
N PHE A 58 -28.28 8.19 -6.26
CA PHE A 58 -29.25 7.10 -6.39
C PHE A 58 -30.23 6.94 -5.22
N HIS A 59 -30.13 7.73 -4.14
CA HIS A 59 -31.18 7.72 -3.12
C HIS A 59 -32.52 8.26 -3.67
N PRO A 60 -33.69 7.89 -3.09
CA PRO A 60 -34.98 8.44 -3.50
C PRO A 60 -34.99 9.97 -3.42
N GLY A 61 -35.33 10.64 -4.53
CA GLY A 61 -35.22 12.11 -4.63
C GLY A 61 -33.79 12.64 -4.79
N GLY A 62 -32.84 11.77 -5.15
CA GLY A 62 -31.44 12.11 -5.36
C GLY A 62 -31.22 13.09 -6.52
N SER A 63 -30.07 13.78 -6.47
CA SER A 63 -29.71 14.81 -7.43
C SER A 63 -28.29 14.61 -7.90
N PHE A 64 -28.12 14.43 -9.21
CA PHE A 64 -26.80 14.30 -9.83
C PHE A 64 -25.91 15.52 -9.54
N MET A 65 -26.47 16.74 -9.59
CA MET A 65 -25.71 17.95 -9.28
C MET A 65 -25.26 18.01 -7.82
N ALA A 66 -26.14 17.65 -6.88
CA ALA A 66 -25.77 17.58 -5.46
C ALA A 66 -24.68 16.52 -5.23
N ALA A 67 -24.78 15.37 -5.91
CA ALA A 67 -23.77 14.31 -5.86
C ALA A 67 -22.41 14.77 -6.36
N VAL A 68 -22.36 15.43 -7.54
CA VAL A 68 -21.10 15.97 -8.11
C VAL A 68 -20.48 16.99 -7.17
N ILE A 69 -21.26 17.94 -6.66
CA ILE A 69 -20.76 18.97 -5.73
C ILE A 69 -20.21 18.32 -4.46
N GLY A 70 -20.97 17.39 -3.85
CA GLY A 70 -20.54 16.66 -2.68
C GLY A 70 -19.23 15.89 -2.91
N ALA A 71 -19.12 15.21 -4.05
CA ALA A 71 -17.93 14.46 -4.43
C ALA A 71 -16.70 15.37 -4.62
N VAL A 72 -16.87 16.52 -5.26
CA VAL A 72 -15.79 17.51 -5.44
C VAL A 72 -15.36 18.11 -4.09
N VAL A 73 -16.31 18.44 -3.22
CA VAL A 73 -16.00 19.00 -1.89
C VAL A 73 -15.27 17.96 -1.04
N LEU A 74 -15.79 16.74 -0.92
CA LEU A 74 -15.14 15.68 -0.13
C LEU A 74 -13.77 15.31 -0.71
N GLY A 75 -13.68 15.18 -2.04
CA GLY A 75 -12.43 14.89 -2.73
C GLY A 75 -11.40 16.00 -2.55
N GLY A 76 -11.79 17.26 -2.70
CA GLY A 76 -10.91 18.41 -2.52
C GLY A 76 -10.42 18.57 -1.09
N VAL A 77 -11.33 18.49 -0.11
CA VAL A 77 -10.99 18.55 1.32
C VAL A 77 -10.10 17.37 1.70
N GLY A 78 -10.48 16.15 1.31
CA GLY A 78 -9.70 14.94 1.57
C GLY A 78 -8.32 14.99 0.94
N PHE A 79 -8.20 15.51 -0.28
CA PHE A 79 -6.91 15.69 -0.95
C PHE A 79 -5.99 16.63 -0.17
N VAL A 80 -6.50 17.80 0.25
CA VAL A 80 -5.71 18.77 1.04
C VAL A 80 -5.35 18.19 2.41
N ALA A 81 -6.28 17.49 3.06
CA ALA A 81 -6.06 16.86 4.37
C ALA A 81 -5.02 15.73 4.32
N LEU A 82 -5.01 14.93 3.24
CA LEU A 82 -4.09 13.82 3.06
C LEU A 82 -2.75 14.24 2.43
N LYS A 83 -2.66 15.40 1.78
CA LYS A 83 -1.40 15.86 1.17
C LYS A 83 -0.31 15.96 2.23
N SER A 84 0.81 15.26 2.01
CA SER A 84 1.95 15.31 2.91
C SER A 84 2.49 16.74 3.02
N LYS A 85 2.77 17.20 4.24
CA LYS A 85 3.39 18.51 4.46
C LYS A 85 4.88 18.47 4.10
N PRO A 86 5.44 19.54 3.52
CA PRO A 86 6.88 19.64 3.33
C PRO A 86 7.57 19.58 4.71
N GLY A 87 8.55 18.69 4.86
CA GLY A 87 9.32 18.54 6.11
C GLY A 87 8.88 17.40 7.04
N ALA A 88 7.80 16.68 6.72
CA ALA A 88 7.50 15.40 7.38
C ALA A 88 8.43 14.31 6.81
N ALA A 89 9.72 14.38 7.15
CA ALA A 89 10.66 13.31 6.90
C ALA A 89 10.45 12.21 7.96
N HIS A 90 10.38 10.96 7.48
CA HIS A 90 10.72 9.79 8.28
C HIS A 90 12.23 9.63 8.32
#